data_AF-A0A8J8J644-F1
#
_entry.id   AF-A0A8J8J644-F1
#
_cell.length_a   1.000
_cell.length_b   1.000
_cell.length_c   1.000
_cell.angle_alpha   90.00
_cell.angle_beta   90.00
_cell.angle_gamma   90.00
#
_symmetry.space_group_name_H-M   'P 1'
#
loop_
_entity.id
_entity.type
_entity.pdbx_description
1 polymer ?
#
loop_
_entity_poly.entity_id
_entity_poly.type
_entity_poly.pdbx_seq_one_letter_code
_entity_poly.pdbx_strand_id
1 'polypeptide(L)'
;MTPEELLFKLESKGVTLEKMLDTALELYIGDEREKVRKRLRELMLRYLGDINVQALLLSALLLEENFKVEGDPVNLVADELIGMNIAELIGGKMALFNFFYYDTRKPGILAELPPFLDDAIGGFIAGCMTRLFEEV
;
A
#
# COMPACT_ATOMS: atom_id res chain seq x y z
N MET A 1 2.09 8.87 -15.38
CA MET A 1 1.73 7.46 -15.64
C MET A 1 0.23 7.35 -15.39
N THR A 2 -0.53 6.56 -16.14
CA THR A 2 -1.93 6.32 -15.78
C THR A 2 -2.01 5.30 -14.63
N PRO A 3 -3.10 5.25 -13.85
CA PRO A 3 -3.30 4.20 -12.84
C PRO A 3 -3.14 2.79 -13.42
N GLU A 4 -3.60 2.56 -14.66
CA GLU A 4 -3.54 1.28 -15.35
C GLU A 4 -2.09 0.90 -15.69
N GLU A 5 -1.29 1.87 -16.15
CA GLU A 5 0.14 1.65 -16.41
C GLU A 5 0.92 1.28 -15.13
N LEU A 6 0.59 1.91 -13.99
CA LEU A 6 1.22 1.59 -12.71
C LEU A 6 0.80 0.20 -12.22
N LEU A 7 -0.50 -0.11 -12.28
CA LEU A 7 -1.01 -1.43 -11.92
C LEU A 7 -0.36 -2.53 -12.76
N PHE A 8 -0.24 -2.34 -14.07
CA PHE A 8 0.43 -3.29 -14.95
C PHE A 8 1.88 -3.57 -14.53
N LYS A 9 2.61 -2.56 -14.04
CA LYS A 9 3.96 -2.74 -13.51
C LYS A 9 3.96 -3.52 -12.20
N LEU A 10 3.06 -3.19 -11.28
CA LEU A 10 2.89 -3.88 -10.00
C LEU A 10 2.45 -5.34 -10.17
N GLU A 11 1.66 -5.65 -11.20
CA GLU A 11 1.20 -7.00 -11.53
C GLU A 11 2.38 -7.94 -11.85
N SER A 12 3.47 -7.41 -12.44
CA SER A 12 4.69 -8.20 -12.67
C SER A 12 5.36 -8.71 -11.39
N LYS A 13 5.02 -8.11 -10.24
CA LYS A 13 5.44 -8.51 -8.88
C LYS A 13 4.33 -9.23 -8.11
N GLY A 14 3.25 -9.60 -8.78
CA GLY A 14 2.12 -10.30 -8.16
C GLY A 14 1.17 -9.41 -7.36
N VAL A 15 1.31 -8.08 -7.45
CA VAL A 15 0.44 -7.10 -6.79
C VAL A 15 -0.67 -6.68 -7.75
N THR A 16 -1.92 -7.03 -7.42
CA THR A 16 -3.11 -6.62 -8.19
C THR A 16 -4.02 -5.76 -7.32
N LEU A 17 -4.91 -4.98 -7.95
CA LEU A 17 -5.92 -4.23 -7.22
C LEU A 17 -6.80 -5.13 -6.34
N GLU A 18 -7.18 -6.32 -6.83
CA GLU A 18 -7.95 -7.28 -6.03
C GLU A 18 -7.18 -7.75 -4.80
N LYS A 19 -5.90 -8.11 -4.96
CA LYS A 19 -5.07 -8.54 -3.84
C LYS A 19 -4.90 -7.43 -2.81
N MET A 20 -4.75 -6.18 -3.24
CA MET A 20 -4.70 -5.03 -2.32
C MET A 20 -6.02 -4.84 -1.57
N LEU A 21 -7.16 -4.98 -2.25
CA LEU A 21 -8.48 -4.89 -1.62
C LEU A 21 -8.72 -6.04 -0.64
N ASP A 22 -8.35 -7.26 -1.00
CA ASP A 22 -8.49 -8.44 -0.13
C ASP A 22 -7.64 -8.26 1.13
N THR A 23 -6.37 -7.90 0.95
CA THR A 23 -5.42 -7.59 2.02
C THR A 23 -5.93 -6.51 2.97
N ALA A 24 -6.45 -5.40 2.43
CA ALA A 24 -7.03 -4.33 3.24
C ALA A 24 -8.23 -4.80 4.08
N LEU A 25 -9.06 -5.68 3.52
CA LEU A 25 -10.27 -6.15 4.19
C LEU A 25 -10.03 -7.32 5.15
N GLU A 26 -8.87 -7.96 5.12
CA GLU A 26 -8.50 -8.98 6.12
C GLU A 26 -8.44 -8.41 7.54
N LEU A 27 -8.00 -7.15 7.68
CA LEU A 27 -7.92 -6.47 8.98
C LEU A 27 -9.12 -5.56 9.28
N TYR A 28 -10.07 -5.45 8.35
CA TYR A 28 -11.28 -4.66 8.54
C TYR A 28 -12.24 -5.32 9.54
N ILE A 29 -12.65 -4.57 10.56
CA ILE A 29 -13.65 -4.98 11.54
C ILE A 29 -14.91 -4.14 11.32
N GLY A 30 -15.97 -4.77 10.84
CA GLY A 30 -17.28 -4.16 10.66
C GLY A 30 -18.18 -4.97 9.72
N ASP A 31 -19.47 -4.67 9.75
CA ASP A 31 -20.49 -5.50 9.08
C ASP A 31 -20.73 -5.11 7.61
N GLU A 32 -20.25 -3.94 7.18
CA GLU A 32 -20.49 -3.41 5.83
C GLU A 32 -19.38 -3.76 4.81
N ARG A 33 -18.78 -4.97 4.91
CA ARG A 33 -17.58 -5.37 4.14
C ARG A 33 -17.67 -5.07 2.65
N GLU A 34 -18.79 -5.40 2.00
CA GLU A 34 -18.95 -5.20 0.54
C GLU A 34 -19.03 -3.72 0.16
N LYS A 35 -19.75 -2.92 0.96
CA LYS A 35 -19.85 -1.47 0.75
C LYS A 35 -18.49 -0.80 0.97
N VAL A 36 -17.75 -1.23 1.98
CA VAL A 36 -16.38 -0.78 2.24
C VAL A 36 -15.46 -1.16 1.08
N ARG A 37 -15.52 -2.40 0.58
CA ARG A 37 -14.75 -2.85 -0.59
C ARG A 37 -14.98 -1.95 -1.80
N LYS A 38 -16.23 -1.64 -2.13
CA LYS A 38 -16.57 -0.81 -3.29
C LYS A 38 -16.01 0.61 -3.15
N ARG A 39 -16.24 1.26 -2.00
CA ARG A 39 -15.72 2.62 -1.75
C ARG A 39 -14.19 2.63 -1.73
N LEU A 40 -13.57 1.62 -1.12
CA LEU A 40 -12.11 1.47 -1.07
C LEU A 40 -11.53 1.32 -2.47
N ARG A 41 -12.17 0.54 -3.36
CA ARG A 41 -11.74 0.41 -4.76
C ARG A 41 -11.71 1.77 -5.47
N GLU A 42 -12.80 2.53 -5.37
CA GLU A 42 -12.90 3.85 -5.98
C GLU A 42 -11.82 4.80 -5.45
N LEU A 43 -11.56 4.75 -4.14
CA LEU A 43 -10.53 5.55 -3.48
C LEU A 43 -9.10 5.13 -3.89
N MET A 44 -8.81 3.84 -3.93
CA MET A 44 -7.52 3.31 -4.37
C MET A 44 -7.24 3.71 -5.82
N LEU A 45 -8.21 3.58 -6.73
CA LEU A 45 -8.05 4.01 -8.12
C LEU A 45 -7.76 5.51 -8.23
N ARG A 46 -8.41 6.34 -7.39
CA ARG A 46 -8.11 7.78 -7.32
C ARG A 46 -6.66 8.03 -6.92
N TYR A 47 -6.18 7.40 -5.84
CA TYR A 47 -4.81 7.62 -5.35
C TYR A 47 -3.71 6.94 -6.18
N LEU A 48 -4.01 5.86 -6.90
CA LEU A 48 -3.13 5.34 -7.95
C LEU A 48 -2.93 6.33 -9.09
N GLY A 49 -3.82 7.32 -9.23
CA GLY A 49 -3.68 8.45 -10.16
C GLY A 49 -2.95 9.67 -9.58
N ASP A 50 -2.65 9.70 -8.28
CA ASP A 50 -1.94 10.80 -7.66
C ASP A 50 -0.44 10.75 -7.98
N ILE A 51 0.13 11.87 -8.43
CA ILE A 51 1.51 11.91 -8.91
C ILE A 51 2.54 11.60 -7.81
N ASN A 52 2.28 11.96 -6.55
CA ASN A 52 3.21 11.72 -5.45
C ASN A 52 3.14 10.26 -5.00
N VAL A 53 1.93 9.70 -4.94
CA VAL A 53 1.74 8.26 -4.66
C VAL A 53 2.39 7.43 -5.77
N GLN A 54 2.20 7.79 -7.04
CA GLN A 54 2.86 7.13 -8.17
C GLN A 54 4.38 7.19 -8.06
N ALA A 55 4.94 8.35 -7.71
CA ALA A 55 6.38 8.52 -7.57
C ALA A 55 6.95 7.57 -6.52
N LEU A 56 6.33 7.50 -5.34
CA LEU A 56 6.80 6.65 -4.24
C LEU A 56 6.63 5.14 -4.53
N LEU A 57 5.48 4.73 -5.08
CA LEU A 57 5.26 3.33 -5.48
C LEU A 57 6.24 2.90 -6.57
N LEU A 58 6.51 3.78 -7.54
CA LEU A 58 7.49 3.49 -8.59
C LEU A 58 8.92 3.45 -8.03
N SER A 59 9.26 4.32 -7.07
CA SER A 59 10.54 4.28 -6.37
C SER A 59 10.75 2.95 -5.65
N ALA A 60 9.76 2.48 -4.90
CA ALA A 60 9.82 1.17 -4.24
C ALA A 60 10.04 0.04 -5.25
N LEU A 61 9.27 0.03 -6.35
CA LEU A 61 9.42 -0.98 -7.41
C LEU A 61 10.82 -0.96 -8.04
N LEU A 62 11.35 0.23 -8.34
CA LEU A 62 12.68 0.37 -8.95
C LEU A 62 13.80 -0.02 -7.98
N LEU A 63 13.67 0.31 -6.70
CA LEU A 63 14.61 -0.12 -5.67
C LEU A 63 14.60 -1.64 -5.56
N GLU A 64 13.43 -2.27 -5.53
CA GLU A 64 13.29 -3.72 -5.50
C GLU A 64 13.96 -4.41 -6.71
N GLU A 65 13.88 -3.80 -7.90
CA GLU A 65 14.47 -4.37 -9.11
C GLU A 65 15.99 -4.18 -9.21
N ASN A 66 16.51 -3.08 -8.67
CA ASN A 66 17.88 -2.63 -8.96
C ASN A 66 18.81 -2.65 -7.74
N PHE A 67 18.26 -2.71 -6.53
CA PHE A 67 19.02 -2.74 -5.29
C PHE A 67 18.86 -4.10 -4.61
N LYS A 68 19.90 -4.94 -4.76
CA LYS A 68 19.88 -6.30 -4.20
C LYS A 68 20.16 -6.25 -2.71
N VAL A 69 19.14 -6.56 -1.93
CA VAL A 69 19.21 -6.77 -0.50
C VAL A 69 19.00 -8.24 -0.20
N GLU A 70 19.84 -8.82 0.66
CA GLU A 70 19.63 -10.20 1.12
C GLU A 70 18.67 -10.19 2.31
N GLY A 71 17.51 -10.82 2.14
CA GLY A 71 16.47 -10.87 3.16
C GLY A 71 15.89 -9.48 3.44
N ASP A 72 15.51 -9.27 4.69
CA ASP A 72 14.93 -8.03 5.20
C ASP A 72 15.79 -7.52 6.38
N PRO A 73 16.87 -6.76 6.10
CA PRO A 73 17.82 -6.40 7.12
C PRO A 73 17.29 -5.22 7.92
N VAL A 74 17.34 -5.35 9.25
CA VAL A 74 16.85 -4.35 10.22
C VAL A 74 17.41 -2.93 10.04
N ASN A 75 18.52 -2.76 9.30
CA ASN A 75 19.11 -1.45 9.01
C ASN A 75 18.66 -0.85 7.67
N LEU A 76 17.80 -1.53 6.90
CA LEU A 76 17.07 -0.95 5.80
C LEU A 76 15.84 -0.25 6.40
N VAL A 77 15.90 1.07 6.40
CA VAL A 77 14.82 1.94 6.93
C VAL A 77 14.17 2.72 5.78
N ALA A 78 14.73 2.61 4.57
CA ALA A 78 14.30 3.39 3.42
C ALA A 78 12.95 2.92 2.87
N ASP A 79 12.70 1.61 2.91
CA ASP A 79 11.40 0.95 2.71
C ASP A 79 10.34 1.47 3.68
N GLU A 80 10.61 1.44 4.99
CA GLU A 80 9.68 1.91 6.01
C GLU A 80 9.34 3.39 5.78
N LEU A 81 10.35 4.21 5.48
CA LEU A 81 10.15 5.63 5.17
C LEU A 81 9.27 5.82 3.93
N ILE A 82 9.44 5.01 2.88
CA ILE A 82 8.57 5.08 1.70
C ILE A 82 7.13 4.72 2.08
N GLY A 83 6.93 3.62 2.81
CA GLY A 83 5.60 3.18 3.27
C GLY A 83 4.89 4.25 4.12
N MET A 84 5.60 4.81 5.11
CA MET A 84 5.07 5.89 5.96
C MET A 84 4.71 7.15 5.17
N ASN A 85 5.55 7.57 4.21
CA ASN A 85 5.27 8.74 3.38
C ASN A 85 4.02 8.51 2.51
N ILE A 86 3.86 7.33 1.92
CA ILE A 86 2.63 7.00 1.16
C ILE A 86 1.41 7.06 2.07
N ALA A 87 1.47 6.42 3.25
CA ALA A 87 0.36 6.41 4.20
C ALA A 87 -0.03 7.84 4.62
N GLU A 88 0.95 8.66 5.01
CA GLU A 88 0.73 10.04 5.46
C GLU A 88 0.22 10.95 4.33
N LEU A 89 0.72 10.79 3.10
CA LEU A 89 0.22 11.55 1.94
C LEU A 89 -1.27 11.30 1.69
N ILE A 90 -1.73 10.06 1.87
CA ILE A 90 -3.12 9.68 1.59
C ILE A 90 -4.04 9.99 2.78
N GLY A 91 -3.70 9.50 3.97
CA GLY A 91 -4.57 9.53 5.15
C GLY A 91 -4.02 10.36 6.33
N GLY A 92 -3.03 11.21 6.09
CA GLY A 92 -2.44 12.08 7.10
C GLY A 92 -1.74 11.32 8.24
N LYS A 93 -1.46 12.01 9.34
CA LYS A 93 -0.72 11.42 10.48
C LYS A 93 -1.42 10.22 11.11
N MET A 94 -2.75 10.17 11.02
CA MET A 94 -3.53 9.04 11.54
C MET A 94 -3.27 7.76 10.76
N ALA A 95 -2.89 7.85 9.48
CA ALA A 95 -2.59 6.68 8.67
C ALA A 95 -1.34 5.93 9.12
N LEU A 96 -0.43 6.58 9.87
CA LEU A 96 0.75 5.92 10.40
C LEU A 96 0.39 4.80 11.40
N PHE A 97 -0.64 4.99 12.23
CA PHE A 97 -1.12 3.94 13.13
C PHE A 97 -1.62 2.71 12.35
N ASN A 98 -2.32 2.96 11.24
CA ASN A 98 -2.82 1.90 10.39
C ASN A 98 -1.65 1.24 9.63
N PHE A 99 -0.67 2.02 9.17
CA PHE A 99 0.53 1.50 8.52
C PHE A 99 1.27 0.51 9.41
N PHE A 100 1.62 0.92 10.64
CA PHE A 100 2.27 0.02 11.59
C PHE A 100 1.43 -1.22 11.91
N TYR A 101 0.09 -1.09 11.88
CA TYR A 101 -0.80 -2.23 12.09
C TYR A 101 -0.76 -3.23 10.92
N TYR A 102 -0.82 -2.76 9.66
CA TYR A 102 -0.65 -3.63 8.49
C TYR A 102 0.75 -4.22 8.41
N ASP A 103 1.76 -3.40 8.66
CA ASP A 103 3.17 -3.78 8.62
C ASP A 103 3.49 -4.86 9.66
N THR A 104 3.00 -4.73 10.89
CA THR A 104 3.20 -5.76 11.93
C THR A 104 2.49 -7.07 11.60
N ARG A 105 1.33 -7.00 10.93
CA ARG A 105 0.45 -8.16 10.70
C ARG A 105 0.72 -8.87 9.38
N LYS A 106 1.31 -8.16 8.41
CA LYS A 106 1.53 -8.54 7.01
C LYS A 106 0.39 -9.43 6.44
N PRO A 107 -0.89 -8.98 6.44
CA PRO A 107 -1.99 -9.76 5.86
C PRO A 107 -1.82 -9.98 4.36
N GLY A 108 -2.53 -10.98 3.82
CA GLY A 108 -2.64 -11.23 2.38
C GLY A 108 -1.31 -11.14 1.62
N ILE A 109 -1.27 -10.26 0.62
CA ILE A 109 -0.11 -10.13 -0.27
C ILE A 109 1.13 -9.57 0.43
N LEU A 110 0.99 -8.85 1.55
CA LEU A 110 2.12 -8.23 2.24
C LEU A 110 3.10 -9.28 2.80
N ALA A 111 2.62 -10.47 3.16
CA ALA A 111 3.48 -11.56 3.63
C ALA A 111 4.36 -12.19 2.52
N GLU A 112 4.04 -11.94 1.25
CA GLU A 112 4.73 -12.54 0.10
C GLU A 112 5.66 -11.55 -0.62
N LEU A 113 5.52 -10.26 -0.33
CA LEU A 113 6.23 -9.19 -1.03
C LEU A 113 7.62 -8.96 -0.42
N PRO A 114 8.58 -8.51 -1.23
CA PRO A 114 9.89 -8.13 -0.76
C PRO A 114 9.90 -6.72 -0.10
N PRO A 115 10.96 -6.36 0.66
CA PRO A 115 10.93 -5.28 1.66
C PRO A 115 10.51 -3.89 1.16
N PHE A 116 10.86 -3.50 -0.07
CA PHE A 116 10.41 -2.21 -0.56
C PHE A 116 8.93 -2.22 -0.95
N LEU A 117 8.45 -3.34 -1.48
CA LEU A 117 7.11 -3.44 -2.01
C LEU A 117 6.08 -3.75 -0.93
N ASP A 118 6.37 -4.58 0.05
CA ASP A 118 5.45 -4.84 1.15
C ASP A 118 5.17 -3.57 1.95
N ASP A 119 6.19 -2.76 2.26
CA ASP A 119 6.02 -1.50 2.98
C ASP A 119 5.32 -0.43 2.12
N ALA A 120 5.68 -0.31 0.84
CA ALA A 120 5.03 0.66 -0.03
C ALA A 120 3.55 0.33 -0.27
N ILE A 121 3.22 -0.95 -0.49
CA ILE A 121 1.84 -1.41 -0.65
C ILE A 121 1.08 -1.38 0.69
N GLY A 122 1.73 -1.71 1.79
CA GLY A 122 1.19 -1.58 3.14
C GLY A 122 0.84 -0.13 3.47
N GLY A 123 1.73 0.81 3.14
CA GLY A 123 1.53 2.25 3.25
C GLY A 123 0.36 2.74 2.41
N PHE A 124 0.26 2.29 1.16
CA PHE A 124 -0.85 2.60 0.28
C PHE A 124 -2.19 2.11 0.84
N ILE A 125 -2.26 0.83 1.26
CA ILE A 125 -3.46 0.23 1.87
C ILE A 125 -3.86 0.99 3.13
N ALA A 126 -2.91 1.23 4.04
CA ALA A 126 -3.14 1.93 5.30
C ALA A 126 -3.64 3.37 5.08
N GLY A 127 -3.02 4.08 4.14
CA GLY A 127 -3.42 5.42 3.73
C GLY A 127 -4.86 5.45 3.22
N CYS A 128 -5.19 4.58 2.25
CA CYS A 128 -6.53 4.51 1.68
C CYS A 128 -7.58 4.09 2.72
N MET A 129 -7.28 3.09 3.56
CA MET A 129 -8.18 2.65 4.62
C MET A 129 -8.44 3.76 5.64
N THR A 130 -7.43 4.54 6.00
CA THR A 130 -7.60 5.68 6.92
C THR A 130 -8.47 6.76 6.29
N ARG A 131 -8.12 7.19 5.07
CA ARG A 131 -8.87 8.23 4.34
C ARG A 131 -10.34 7.85 4.13
N LEU A 132 -10.63 6.58 3.87
CA LEU A 132 -11.99 6.08 3.64
C LEU A 132 -12.96 6.38 4.80
N PHE A 133 -12.45 6.38 6.04
CA PHE A 133 -13.23 6.64 7.25
C PHE A 133 -13.07 8.07 7.79
N GLU A 134 -12.23 8.90 7.18
CA GLU A 134 -12.18 10.35 7.43
C GLU A 134 -13.19 11.12 6.58
N GLU A 135 -13.56 10.63 5.38
CA GLU A 135 -14.56 11.25 4.49
C GLU A 135 -16.02 11.00 4.94
N VAL A 136 -16.29 10.95 6.25
CA VAL A 136 -17.63 10.73 6.81
C VAL A 136 -18.35 12.05 7.06
#